data_AF-A0A6V8E857-F1
#
_entry.id   AF-A0A6V8E857-F1
#
_cell.length_a   1.000
_cell.length_b   1.000
_cell.length_c   1.000
_cell.angle_alpha   90.00
_cell.angle_beta   90.00
_cell.angle_gamma   90.00
#
_symmetry.space_group_name_H-M   'P 1'
#
loop_
_entity.id
_entity.type
_entity.pdbx_description
1 polymer ?
#
loop_
_entity_poly.entity_id
_entity_poly.type
_entity_poly.pdbx_seq_one_letter_code
_entity_poly.pdbx_strand_id
1 'polypeptide(L)'
;MTSSVREIKCVHNPASGETHHVCDWCQSIVDFQPQKGWNVTLKPDEHERAMALFGGSTGSSKRKWQMLQQTTRDIDDVQWARLPVAIDPIVRPPDSWSAFETLVAAVGRGDQLTHHQEKMLRGGIVFHDGSILRYLDSAWNLNGVPLPGLSLSVVVALLGEPEKRRGWNIPALLVSVVSVNPDLGQVDPLMQRLRMGRQRDLRPMYRPLASMLTWLSNRLKVDRTMKMDSSEYVPMMAWSHDIRTCMFERRTANIEGLFQNALSNHPPGLFHTYNTPWMRAWQDLQPENQRQETQKWALDLGKKRLRFRVRTQSGPLRLIHVPTEPSAWALLCSLTLSPLNSEAGKLLLGLQHNWSVPYSQPSQPSEPLMKSMRFCHEIMNGLDAKVHLESARALVFGRLGHLYEISVQHGQHGAPYTIQHITDVHPNQMHSICIHSGQFSKTVPLGDTMGGVLLSMVNDVVAAREIDSLEELLLHQAPFGFSRLNIPPAWINALDLDSIEPRSNDRYFMEHCRWLQPPRQRRQEQRAGHGLHELLLRNRYGARTRSRTSERWNA
;
A
#
# COMPACT_ATOMS: atom_id res chain seq x y z
N MET A 1 -16.73 -26.89 15.41
CA MET A 1 -17.59 -25.69 15.28
C MET A 1 -18.78 -25.87 16.21
N THR A 2 -18.63 -25.54 17.49
CA THR A 2 -19.61 -25.90 18.54
C THR A 2 -19.61 -24.89 19.68
N SER A 3 -19.63 -23.59 19.38
CA SER A 3 -20.01 -22.61 20.39
C SER A 3 -21.07 -21.70 19.80
N SER A 4 -22.28 -21.75 20.36
CA SER A 4 -23.29 -20.74 20.08
C SER A 4 -22.73 -19.37 20.45
N VAL A 5 -23.16 -18.30 19.77
CA VAL A 5 -22.75 -16.93 20.11
C VAL A 5 -23.10 -16.58 21.56
N ARG A 6 -24.12 -17.25 22.12
CA ARG A 6 -24.54 -17.10 23.51
C ARG A 6 -23.49 -17.58 24.51
N GLU A 7 -22.65 -18.53 24.12
CA GLU A 7 -21.63 -19.15 24.98
C GLU A 7 -20.29 -18.40 24.96
N ILE A 8 -20.17 -17.37 24.11
CA ILE A 8 -18.94 -16.58 23.99
C ILE A 8 -18.77 -15.74 25.25
N LYS A 9 -17.74 -16.09 26.02
CA LYS A 9 -17.33 -15.34 27.21
C LYS A 9 -16.95 -13.92 26.82
N CYS A 10 -17.77 -12.95 27.21
CA CYS A 10 -17.49 -11.54 27.03
C CYS A 10 -18.32 -10.71 28.01
N VAL A 11 -17.70 -9.72 28.67
CA VAL A 11 -18.37 -8.74 29.54
C VAL A 11 -19.41 -7.90 28.78
N HIS A 12 -19.30 -7.85 27.45
CA HIS A 12 -20.28 -7.20 26.58
C HIS A 12 -21.33 -8.17 26.02
N ASN A 13 -21.24 -9.48 26.32
CA ASN A 13 -22.25 -10.46 25.92
C ASN A 13 -23.19 -10.77 27.09
N PRO A 14 -24.42 -10.21 27.10
CA PRO A 14 -25.36 -10.38 28.21
C PRO A 14 -25.80 -11.84 28.43
N ALA A 15 -25.69 -12.70 27.41
CA ALA A 15 -26.06 -14.12 27.51
C ALA A 15 -24.98 -15.00 28.18
N SER A 16 -23.73 -14.53 28.24
CA SER A 16 -22.59 -15.36 28.68
C SER A 16 -22.35 -15.38 30.19
N GLY A 17 -22.92 -14.43 30.94
CA GLY A 17 -22.68 -14.27 32.38
C GLY A 17 -21.25 -13.86 32.77
N GLU A 18 -20.38 -13.56 31.81
CA GLU A 18 -18.99 -13.13 32.03
C GLU A 18 -18.92 -11.67 32.51
N THR A 19 -18.01 -11.38 33.45
CA THR A 19 -17.91 -10.06 34.09
C THR A 19 -16.57 -9.36 33.87
N HIS A 20 -15.53 -10.08 33.40
CA HIS A 20 -14.16 -9.55 33.32
C HIS A 20 -13.53 -9.68 31.94
N HIS A 21 -13.81 -10.75 31.20
CA HIS A 21 -13.15 -11.00 29.93
C HIS A 21 -13.80 -10.23 28.76
N VAL A 22 -13.01 -9.67 27.85
CA VAL A 22 -13.49 -9.09 26.57
C VAL A 22 -13.10 -10.06 25.46
N CYS A 23 -14.06 -10.52 24.65
CA CYS A 23 -13.77 -11.45 23.57
C CYS A 23 -13.05 -10.78 22.39
N ASP A 24 -12.40 -11.58 21.55
CA ASP A 24 -11.62 -11.11 20.39
C ASP A 24 -12.42 -10.20 19.44
N TRP A 25 -13.71 -10.46 19.24
CA TRP A 25 -14.59 -9.61 18.42
C TRP A 25 -14.75 -8.22 19.03
N CYS A 26 -15.13 -8.13 20.30
CA CYS A 26 -15.25 -6.85 20.98
C CYS A 26 -13.90 -6.14 21.08
N GLN A 27 -12.82 -6.88 21.34
CA GLN A 27 -11.47 -6.32 21.36
C GLN A 27 -11.13 -5.69 20.00
N SER A 28 -11.47 -6.33 18.89
CA SER A 28 -11.30 -5.76 17.55
C SER A 28 -12.08 -4.45 17.33
N ILE A 29 -13.28 -4.31 17.90
CA ILE A 29 -14.08 -3.08 17.88
C ILE A 29 -13.42 -1.99 18.74
N VAL A 30 -12.91 -2.35 19.91
CA VAL A 30 -12.23 -1.41 20.83
C VAL A 30 -10.92 -0.90 20.22
N ASP A 31 -10.16 -1.79 19.60
CA ASP A 31 -8.89 -1.47 18.94
C ASP A 31 -9.14 -0.67 17.65
N PHE A 32 -10.24 -0.94 16.95
CA PHE A 32 -10.69 -0.18 15.80
C PHE A 32 -11.40 1.10 16.23
N GLN A 33 -10.64 2.07 16.73
CA GLN A 33 -11.10 3.44 16.81
C GLN A 33 -10.73 4.14 15.51
N PRO A 34 -11.70 4.55 14.67
CA PRO A 34 -11.41 5.39 13.51
C PRO A 34 -10.94 6.76 14.03
N GLN A 35 -9.66 6.84 14.42
CA GLN A 35 -9.03 8.11 14.75
C GLN A 35 -9.14 8.99 13.51
N LYS A 36 -9.59 10.23 13.68
CA LYS A 36 -9.68 11.18 12.56
C LYS A 36 -8.33 11.23 11.86
N GLY A 37 -8.29 10.92 10.56
CA GLY A 37 -7.09 11.07 9.74
C GLY A 37 -6.56 9.80 9.10
N TRP A 38 -5.28 9.85 8.72
CA TRP A 38 -4.55 8.71 8.21
C TRP A 38 -4.31 7.68 9.32
N ASN A 39 -4.92 6.51 9.18
CA ASN A 39 -4.66 5.37 10.04
C ASN A 39 -3.67 4.43 9.35
N VAL A 40 -2.71 3.91 10.11
CA VAL A 40 -1.74 2.91 9.65
C VAL A 40 -2.04 1.61 10.36
N THR A 41 -1.93 0.49 9.66
CA THR A 41 -2.29 -0.81 10.23
C THR A 41 -1.07 -1.44 10.87
N LEU A 42 -0.48 -0.77 11.86
CA LEU A 42 0.66 -1.29 12.62
C LEU A 42 0.18 -1.93 13.92
N LYS A 43 0.89 -2.96 14.37
CA LYS A 43 0.68 -3.53 15.69
C LYS A 43 1.15 -2.56 16.79
N PRO A 44 0.62 -2.64 18.02
CA PRO A 44 1.05 -1.76 19.11
C PRO A 44 2.57 -1.75 19.37
N ASP A 45 3.22 -2.91 19.32
CA ASP A 45 4.67 -3.07 19.46
C ASP A 45 5.45 -2.38 18.33
N GLU A 46 4.92 -2.38 17.11
CA GLU A 46 5.50 -1.67 15.97
C GLU A 46 5.41 -0.13 16.16
N HIS A 47 4.30 0.37 16.73
CA HIS A 47 4.17 1.78 17.10
C HIS A 47 5.15 2.17 18.22
N GLU A 48 5.25 1.36 19.27
CA GLU A 48 6.15 1.58 20.40
C GLU A 48 7.62 1.58 19.98
N ARG A 49 8.02 0.61 19.14
CA ARG A 49 9.37 0.53 18.58
C ARG A 49 9.73 1.79 17.81
N ALA A 50 8.84 2.29 16.96
CA ALA A 50 9.09 3.53 16.22
C ALA A 50 9.22 4.75 17.16
N MET A 51 8.36 4.86 18.18
CA MET A 51 8.42 5.94 19.16
C MET A 51 9.69 5.93 20.00
N ALA A 52 10.17 4.75 20.37
CA ALA A 52 11.41 4.58 21.14
C ALA A 52 12.62 5.21 20.42
N LEU A 53 12.68 5.14 19.08
CA LEU A 53 13.81 5.67 18.32
C LEU A 53 13.96 7.20 18.39
N PHE A 54 12.87 7.95 18.55
CA PHE A 54 12.92 9.42 18.60
C PHE A 54 12.54 10.01 19.96
N GLY A 55 12.37 9.18 20.99
CA GLY A 55 12.05 9.59 22.35
C GLY A 55 10.58 9.97 22.57
N GLY A 56 9.67 9.45 21.74
CA GLY A 56 8.24 9.71 21.83
C GLY A 56 7.79 11.06 21.24
N SER A 57 6.49 11.32 21.32
CA SER A 57 5.86 12.50 20.70
C SER A 57 6.07 13.81 21.47
N THR A 58 6.61 13.76 22.69
CA THR A 58 6.89 14.92 23.53
C THR A 58 8.25 15.54 23.15
N GLY A 59 8.37 16.87 23.26
CA GLY A 59 9.62 17.59 22.96
C GLY A 59 9.75 18.19 21.56
N SER A 60 10.80 19.00 21.37
CA SER A 60 11.03 19.76 20.14
C SER A 60 11.45 18.86 18.97
N SER A 61 11.12 19.28 17.74
CA SER A 61 11.51 18.55 16.52
C SER A 61 13.03 18.33 16.43
N LYS A 62 13.83 19.30 16.90
CA LYS A 62 15.30 19.20 16.94
C LYS A 62 15.76 18.04 17.83
N ARG A 63 15.19 17.91 19.04
CA ARG A 63 15.54 16.83 19.99
C ARG A 63 15.15 15.46 19.43
N LYS A 64 13.98 15.35 18.80
CA LYS A 64 13.51 14.12 18.14
C LYS A 64 14.46 13.66 17.03
N TRP A 65 14.90 14.58 16.17
CA TRP A 65 15.87 14.26 15.13
C TRP A 65 17.23 13.84 15.70
N GLN A 66 17.72 14.50 16.75
CA GLN A 66 18.97 14.10 17.41
C GLN A 66 18.88 12.70 18.02
N MET A 67 17.78 12.40 18.73
CA MET A 67 17.54 11.08 19.29
C MET A 67 17.43 10.00 18.20
N LEU A 68 16.71 10.29 17.12
CA LEU A 68 16.58 9.39 15.98
C LEU A 68 17.95 9.06 15.38
N GLN A 69 18.78 10.08 15.14
CA GLN A 69 20.12 9.90 14.56
C GLN A 69 21.06 9.12 15.49
N GLN A 70 20.96 9.32 16.80
CA GLN A 70 21.76 8.58 17.78
C GLN A 70 21.34 7.10 17.85
N THR A 71 20.03 6.84 17.94
CA THR A 71 19.49 5.49 18.12
C THR A 71 19.59 4.64 16.85
N THR A 72 19.57 5.27 15.67
CA THR A 72 19.69 4.59 14.37
C THR A 72 21.11 4.62 13.81
N ARG A 73 22.12 4.99 14.60
CA ARG A 73 23.47 5.13 14.08
C ARG A 73 23.98 3.86 13.41
N ASP A 74 23.74 2.71 14.02
CA ASP A 74 24.40 1.44 13.66
C ASP A 74 23.49 0.48 12.88
N ILE A 75 22.28 0.92 12.47
CA ILE A 75 21.38 0.08 11.68
C ILE A 75 21.75 0.11 10.18
N ASP A 76 21.50 -0.99 9.49
CA ASP A 76 21.75 -1.16 8.05
C ASP A 76 21.15 -0.03 7.19
N ASP A 77 19.95 0.44 7.55
CA ASP A 77 19.25 1.56 6.90
C ASP A 77 19.98 2.91 6.96
N VAL A 78 21.03 3.02 7.78
CA VAL A 78 21.94 4.18 7.84
C VAL A 78 23.32 3.83 7.31
N GLN A 79 23.82 2.64 7.63
CA GLN A 79 25.18 2.21 7.32
C GLN A 79 25.44 2.05 5.81
N TRP A 80 24.39 1.82 4.99
CA TRP A 80 24.55 1.71 3.53
C TRP A 80 25.22 2.95 2.89
N ALA A 81 25.08 4.12 3.51
CA ALA A 81 25.65 5.37 3.01
C ALA A 81 26.99 5.73 3.67
N ARG A 82 27.53 4.90 4.56
CA ARG A 82 28.83 5.15 5.21
C ARG A 82 29.98 4.77 4.30
N LEU A 83 31.06 5.55 4.36
CA LEU A 83 32.33 5.18 3.75
C LEU A 83 33.09 4.22 4.67
N PRO A 84 33.87 3.27 4.12
CA PRO A 84 34.71 2.37 4.92
C PRO A 84 35.71 3.11 5.81
N VAL A 85 36.16 4.30 5.36
CA VAL A 85 37.06 5.18 6.10
C VAL A 85 36.41 6.55 6.22
N ALA A 86 36.53 7.18 7.39
CA ALA A 86 36.01 8.52 7.67
C ALA A 86 36.83 9.63 6.99
N ILE A 87 36.85 9.64 5.66
CA ILE A 87 37.49 10.65 4.81
C ILE A 87 36.49 11.74 4.39
N ASP A 88 36.98 12.91 3.97
CA ASP A 88 36.12 13.87 3.28
C ASP A 88 35.72 13.26 1.91
N PRO A 89 34.41 13.13 1.61
CA PRO A 89 33.97 12.59 0.34
C PRO A 89 34.36 13.45 -0.87
N ILE A 90 34.66 14.74 -0.68
CA ILE A 90 35.08 15.65 -1.77
C ILE A 90 36.61 15.58 -1.90
N VAL A 91 37.08 15.02 -3.00
CA VAL A 91 38.52 14.95 -3.33
C VAL A 91 38.99 16.24 -4.00
N ARG A 92 38.13 16.84 -4.84
CA ARG A 92 38.43 18.10 -5.53
C ARG A 92 37.24 19.04 -5.44
N PRO A 93 37.37 20.19 -4.76
CA PRO A 93 36.34 21.22 -4.81
C PRO A 93 36.27 21.80 -6.22
N PRO A 94 35.17 22.47 -6.59
CA PRO A 94 35.10 23.14 -7.86
C PRO A 94 35.98 24.40 -7.74
N ASP A 95 37.08 24.45 -8.51
CA ASP A 95 38.16 25.47 -8.41
C ASP A 95 39.08 25.33 -7.17
N SER A 96 38.69 25.88 -6.02
CA SER A 96 39.48 25.84 -4.77
C SER A 96 38.59 25.81 -3.53
N TRP A 97 39.15 25.42 -2.37
CA TRP A 97 38.37 25.35 -1.12
C TRP A 97 37.85 26.71 -0.67
N SER A 98 38.65 27.78 -0.78
CA SER A 98 38.23 29.14 -0.42
C SER A 98 37.12 29.68 -1.33
N ALA A 99 37.19 29.41 -2.64
CA ALA A 99 36.13 29.73 -3.59
C ALA A 99 34.84 28.96 -3.27
N PHE A 100 34.98 27.69 -2.90
CA PHE A 100 33.86 26.84 -2.50
C PHE A 100 33.17 27.32 -1.22
N GLU A 101 33.93 27.71 -0.19
CA GLU A 101 33.39 28.31 1.04
C GLU A 101 32.65 29.62 0.76
N THR A 102 33.20 30.45 -0.14
CA THR A 102 32.55 31.69 -0.59
C THR A 102 31.21 31.43 -1.28
N LEU A 103 31.14 30.39 -2.13
CA LEU A 103 29.89 29.92 -2.73
C LEU A 103 28.89 29.45 -1.66
N VAL A 104 29.33 28.63 -0.71
CA VAL A 104 28.49 28.12 0.37
C VAL A 104 27.86 29.28 1.15
N ALA A 105 28.66 30.29 1.49
CA ALA A 105 28.17 31.49 2.17
C ALA A 105 27.17 32.29 1.32
N ALA A 106 27.45 32.49 0.03
CA ALA A 106 26.57 33.21 -0.89
C ALA A 106 25.20 32.52 -1.05
N VAL A 107 25.20 31.20 -1.29
CA VAL A 107 23.97 30.41 -1.42
C VAL A 107 23.21 30.36 -0.08
N GLY A 108 23.93 30.31 1.05
CA GLY A 108 23.34 30.38 2.39
C GLY A 108 22.59 31.68 2.65
N ARG A 109 23.08 32.81 2.14
CA ARG A 109 22.39 34.12 2.18
C ARG A 109 21.26 34.24 1.16
N GLY A 110 21.25 33.41 0.13
CA GLY A 110 20.29 33.46 -0.97
C GLY A 110 20.69 34.41 -2.10
N ASP A 111 21.98 34.72 -2.20
CA ASP A 111 22.53 35.57 -3.26
C ASP A 111 22.41 34.87 -4.63
N GLN A 112 22.29 35.65 -5.71
CA GLN A 112 22.41 35.11 -7.06
C GLN A 112 23.85 34.66 -7.33
N LEU A 113 24.02 33.59 -8.10
CA LEU A 113 25.34 33.12 -8.48
C LEU A 113 26.04 34.12 -9.39
N THR A 114 27.30 34.39 -9.08
CA THR A 114 28.18 35.13 -9.99
C THR A 114 28.57 34.25 -11.17
N HIS A 115 28.93 34.86 -12.30
CA HIS A 115 29.43 34.12 -13.48
C HIS A 115 30.63 33.21 -13.15
N HIS A 116 31.50 33.65 -12.23
CA HIS A 116 32.61 32.82 -11.75
C HIS A 116 32.12 31.58 -10.99
N GLN A 117 31.17 31.73 -10.06
CA GLN A 117 30.57 30.62 -9.33
C GLN A 117 29.81 29.65 -10.25
N GLU A 118 29.12 30.14 -11.28
CA GLU A 118 28.50 29.29 -12.29
C GLU A 118 29.54 28.48 -13.06
N LYS A 119 30.59 29.13 -13.57
CA LYS A 119 31.69 28.46 -14.28
C LYS A 119 32.36 27.40 -13.39
N MET A 120 32.56 27.71 -12.12
CA MET A 120 33.09 26.82 -11.11
C MET A 120 32.20 25.56 -10.95
N LEU A 121 30.89 25.72 -10.74
CA LEU A 121 29.96 24.61 -10.62
C LEU A 121 29.79 23.79 -11.92
N ARG A 122 30.00 24.40 -13.10
CA ARG A 122 30.08 23.69 -14.39
C ARG A 122 31.34 22.81 -14.47
N GLY A 123 32.46 23.28 -13.91
CA GLY A 123 33.70 22.50 -13.79
C GLY A 123 33.51 21.22 -12.97
N GLY A 124 32.73 21.34 -11.90
CA GLY A 124 32.20 20.21 -11.12
C GLY A 124 33.00 19.87 -9.87
N ILE A 125 32.36 19.11 -8.99
CA ILE A 125 32.88 18.65 -7.70
C ILE A 125 33.24 17.18 -7.85
N VAL A 126 34.50 16.82 -7.58
CA VAL A 126 34.99 15.44 -7.71
C VAL A 126 34.95 14.74 -6.36
N PHE A 127 34.27 13.59 -6.32
CA PHE A 127 34.12 12.76 -5.13
C PHE A 127 35.12 11.60 -5.08
N HIS A 128 35.18 10.94 -3.91
CA HIS A 128 36.07 9.81 -3.60
C HIS A 128 35.97 8.62 -4.58
N ASP A 129 34.82 8.38 -5.18
CA ASP A 129 34.56 7.30 -6.14
C ASP A 129 34.91 7.72 -7.59
N GLY A 130 35.40 8.94 -7.78
CA GLY A 130 35.66 9.56 -9.07
C GLY A 130 34.47 10.30 -9.66
N SER A 131 33.32 10.33 -8.98
CA SER A 131 32.10 11.00 -9.47
C SER A 131 32.20 12.49 -9.50
N ILE A 132 31.63 13.06 -10.57
CA ILE A 132 31.71 14.48 -10.86
C ILE A 132 30.29 15.01 -10.89
N LEU A 133 29.97 15.81 -9.88
CA LEU A 133 28.72 16.52 -9.78
C LEU A 133 28.87 17.91 -10.39
N ARG A 134 28.02 18.21 -11.37
CA ARG A 134 28.01 19.49 -12.11
C ARG A 134 26.66 20.15 -12.00
N TYR A 135 26.65 21.48 -12.00
CA TYR A 135 25.44 22.27 -12.13
C TYR A 135 25.37 22.84 -13.55
N LEU A 136 24.43 22.36 -14.34
CA LEU A 136 24.24 22.70 -15.76
C LEU A 136 22.79 23.12 -15.97
N ASP A 137 22.56 24.25 -16.64
CA ASP A 137 21.22 24.73 -17.00
C ASP A 137 20.20 24.70 -15.86
N SER A 138 20.63 25.18 -14.68
CA SER A 138 19.86 25.19 -13.43
C SER A 138 19.47 23.81 -12.87
N ALA A 139 20.18 22.75 -13.29
CA ALA A 139 19.97 21.38 -12.81
C ALA A 139 21.29 20.71 -12.39
N TRP A 140 21.22 19.89 -11.35
CA TRP A 140 22.34 19.05 -10.95
C TRP A 140 22.45 17.83 -11.85
N ASN A 141 23.69 17.47 -12.20
CA ASN A 141 24.02 16.29 -13.00
C ASN A 141 25.18 15.56 -12.34
N LEU A 142 25.01 14.26 -12.08
CA LEU A 142 26.08 13.39 -11.59
C LEU A 142 26.54 12.51 -12.76
N ASN A 143 27.77 12.75 -13.24
CA ASN A 143 28.31 12.05 -14.41
C ASN A 143 27.41 12.08 -15.66
N GLY A 144 26.68 13.17 -15.87
CA GLY A 144 25.75 13.31 -16.99
C GLY A 144 24.37 12.69 -16.76
N VAL A 145 24.12 12.13 -15.57
CA VAL A 145 22.78 11.73 -15.14
C VAL A 145 22.11 12.90 -14.44
N PRO A 146 20.98 13.42 -14.95
CA PRO A 146 20.28 14.52 -14.31
C PRO A 146 19.68 14.07 -12.98
N LEU A 147 19.76 14.97 -11.99
CA LEU A 147 19.21 14.79 -10.65
C LEU A 147 18.04 15.76 -10.45
N PRO A 148 16.85 15.43 -10.99
CA PRO A 148 15.70 16.33 -10.97
C PRO A 148 15.23 16.63 -9.54
N GLY A 149 14.64 17.80 -9.34
CA GLY A 149 14.10 18.24 -8.06
C GLY A 149 15.13 18.66 -7.00
N LEU A 150 16.42 18.37 -7.18
CA LEU A 150 17.47 18.89 -6.31
C LEU A 150 17.75 20.36 -6.63
N SER A 151 17.62 21.20 -5.60
CA SER A 151 17.98 22.62 -5.70
C SER A 151 19.45 22.85 -5.35
N LEU A 152 19.99 23.97 -5.86
CA LEU A 152 21.31 24.47 -5.50
C LEU A 152 21.50 24.54 -3.97
N SER A 153 20.53 25.12 -3.26
CA SER A 153 20.63 25.33 -1.81
C SER A 153 20.64 24.03 -0.99
N VAL A 154 19.89 23.00 -1.42
CA VAL A 154 19.87 21.69 -0.74
C VAL A 154 21.23 21.00 -0.85
N VAL A 155 21.81 20.99 -2.05
CA VAL A 155 23.11 20.35 -2.30
C VAL A 155 24.24 21.13 -1.63
N VAL A 156 24.27 22.45 -1.77
CA VAL A 156 25.32 23.30 -1.18
C VAL A 156 25.24 23.26 0.35
N ALA A 157 24.05 23.20 0.96
CA ALA A 157 23.93 23.03 2.41
C ALA A 157 24.49 21.68 2.89
N LEU A 158 24.31 20.60 2.12
CA LEU A 158 24.86 19.28 2.45
C LEU A 158 26.39 19.27 2.29
N LEU A 159 26.90 19.86 1.21
CA LEU A 159 28.32 19.86 0.91
C LEU A 159 29.09 20.92 1.70
N GLY A 160 28.43 21.96 2.20
CA GLY A 160 29.07 23.13 2.83
C GLY A 160 29.53 22.91 4.27
N GLU A 161 29.20 21.79 4.90
CA GLU A 161 29.56 21.48 6.30
C GLU A 161 30.56 20.30 6.37
N PRO A 162 31.89 20.55 6.41
CA PRO A 162 32.93 19.51 6.36
C PRO A 162 32.79 18.43 7.42
N GLU A 163 32.54 18.85 8.67
CA GLU A 163 32.39 17.97 9.82
C GLU A 163 31.23 16.99 9.66
N LYS A 164 30.16 17.41 8.98
CA LYS A 164 28.95 16.57 8.79
C LYS A 164 29.08 15.61 7.62
N ARG A 165 29.68 16.06 6.50
CA ARG A 165 29.82 15.24 5.29
C ARG A 165 30.90 14.17 5.40
N ARG A 166 31.88 14.33 6.29
CA ARG A 166 33.00 13.40 6.46
C ARG A 166 32.51 11.98 6.79
N GLY A 167 33.03 11.00 6.05
CA GLY A 167 32.70 9.58 6.22
C GLY A 167 31.37 9.15 5.59
N TRP A 168 30.76 9.96 4.71
CA TRP A 168 29.52 9.64 4.03
C TRP A 168 29.66 9.57 2.51
N ASN A 169 29.01 8.60 1.88
CA ASN A 169 28.92 8.45 0.44
C ASN A 169 27.87 9.43 -0.12
N ILE A 170 28.29 10.68 -0.29
CA ILE A 170 27.41 11.76 -0.79
C ILE A 170 26.84 11.46 -2.19
N PRO A 171 27.61 10.94 -3.17
CA PRO A 171 27.04 10.55 -4.47
C PRO A 171 25.85 9.59 -4.34
N ALA A 172 25.99 8.55 -3.51
CA ALA A 172 24.92 7.57 -3.29
C ALA A 172 23.70 8.19 -2.59
N LEU A 173 23.91 9.12 -1.65
CA LEU A 173 22.83 9.88 -1.02
C LEU A 173 22.08 10.78 -2.00
N LEU A 174 22.79 11.49 -2.89
CA LEU A 174 22.17 12.35 -3.89
C LEU A 174 21.31 11.54 -4.88
N VAL A 175 21.80 10.38 -5.34
CA VAL A 175 21.03 9.48 -6.21
C VAL A 175 19.80 8.91 -5.49
N SER A 176 19.92 8.61 -4.20
CA SER A 176 18.81 8.08 -3.41
C SER A 176 17.75 9.13 -3.14
N VAL A 177 18.15 10.34 -2.73
CA VAL A 177 17.22 11.40 -2.35
C VAL A 177 16.40 11.92 -3.53
N VAL A 178 16.93 11.93 -4.76
CA VAL A 178 16.14 12.32 -5.96
C VAL A 178 15.10 11.27 -6.34
N SER A 179 15.24 10.05 -5.83
CA SER A 179 14.42 8.91 -6.20
C SER A 179 13.24 8.68 -5.24
N VAL A 180 13.23 9.33 -4.07
CA VAL A 180 12.19 9.15 -3.03
C VAL A 180 10.82 9.70 -3.43
N ASN A 181 10.77 10.57 -4.44
CA ASN A 181 9.54 11.07 -5.04
C ASN A 181 9.76 11.30 -6.55
N PRO A 182 9.50 10.28 -7.38
CA PRO A 182 9.71 10.34 -8.83
C PRO A 182 8.85 11.37 -9.57
N ASP A 183 7.78 11.90 -8.96
CA ASP A 183 6.98 12.97 -9.56
C ASP A 183 7.75 14.30 -9.63
N LEU A 184 8.84 14.44 -8.86
CA LEU A 184 9.64 15.65 -8.82
C LEU A 184 10.48 15.79 -10.09
N GLY A 185 10.12 16.77 -10.92
CA GLY A 185 10.81 17.09 -12.18
C GLY A 185 10.24 16.39 -13.42
N GLN A 186 9.11 15.69 -13.28
CA GLN A 186 8.29 15.25 -14.42
C GLN A 186 7.28 16.36 -14.79
N VAL A 187 6.93 16.45 -16.08
CA VAL A 187 5.83 17.33 -16.54
C VAL A 187 4.48 16.78 -16.09
N ASP A 188 4.34 15.45 -16.12
CA ASP A 188 3.15 14.73 -15.67
C ASP A 188 3.51 13.81 -14.49
N PRO A 189 2.67 13.73 -13.44
CA PRO A 189 2.89 12.80 -12.34
C PRO A 189 2.86 11.34 -12.84
N LEU A 190 3.44 10.41 -12.06
CA LEU A 190 3.35 8.99 -12.38
C LEU A 190 1.89 8.51 -12.34
N MET A 191 1.33 8.28 -13.52
CA MET A 191 -0.05 7.82 -13.70
C MET A 191 -0.11 6.32 -14.00
N GLN A 192 -1.10 5.62 -13.44
CA GLN A 192 -1.49 4.28 -13.87
C GLN A 192 -2.52 4.37 -15.01
N ARG A 193 -2.25 3.77 -16.17
CA ARG A 193 -3.22 3.68 -17.29
C ARG A 193 -4.16 2.49 -17.13
N LEU A 194 -5.47 2.75 -17.08
CA LEU A 194 -6.52 1.71 -17.00
C LEU A 194 -7.17 1.43 -18.37
N ARG A 195 -8.04 0.42 -18.40
CA ARG A 195 -8.89 0.07 -19.56
C ARG A 195 -9.69 1.32 -19.99
N MET A 196 -9.88 1.51 -21.30
CA MET A 196 -10.52 2.69 -21.91
C MET A 196 -9.77 4.03 -21.79
N GLY A 197 -8.46 4.03 -21.51
CA GLY A 197 -7.64 5.26 -21.60
C GLY A 197 -7.78 6.23 -20.43
N ARG A 198 -8.53 5.87 -19.38
CA ARG A 198 -8.58 6.64 -18.12
C ARG A 198 -7.23 6.50 -17.39
N GLN A 199 -6.65 7.63 -17.01
CA GLN A 199 -5.49 7.71 -16.14
C GLN A 199 -5.96 7.85 -14.69
N ARG A 200 -5.30 7.16 -13.75
CA ARG A 200 -5.44 7.39 -12.31
C ARG A 200 -4.07 7.59 -11.70
N ASP A 201 -4.00 8.34 -10.61
CA ASP A 201 -2.78 8.44 -9.81
C ASP A 201 -2.25 7.05 -9.45
N LEU A 202 -0.93 6.92 -9.35
CA LEU A 202 -0.29 5.70 -8.87
C LEU A 202 -0.90 5.27 -7.54
N ARG A 203 -1.33 4.00 -7.44
CA ARG A 203 -1.90 3.51 -6.18
C ARG A 203 -0.90 3.67 -5.04
N PRO A 204 -1.37 4.04 -3.84
CA PRO A 204 -0.47 4.47 -2.79
C PRO A 204 0.51 3.38 -2.29
N MET A 205 0.12 2.11 -2.38
CA MET A 205 0.96 0.94 -2.09
C MET A 205 2.16 0.77 -3.03
N TYR A 206 2.10 1.27 -4.27
CA TYR A 206 3.17 1.09 -5.27
C TYR A 206 4.20 2.24 -5.28
N ARG A 207 4.02 3.26 -4.44
CA ARG A 207 4.94 4.40 -4.39
C ARG A 207 6.38 4.01 -4.02
N PRO A 208 6.63 3.19 -2.97
CA PRO A 208 8.01 2.79 -2.65
C PRO A 208 8.67 1.99 -3.77
N LEU A 209 7.88 1.19 -4.50
CA LEU A 209 8.37 0.47 -5.66
C LEU A 209 8.76 1.43 -6.79
N ALA A 210 7.92 2.43 -7.09
CA ALA A 210 8.27 3.45 -8.07
C ALA A 210 9.54 4.22 -7.67
N SER A 211 9.69 4.54 -6.38
CA SER A 211 10.91 5.14 -5.85
C SER A 211 12.13 4.23 -6.02
N MET A 212 12.02 2.95 -5.67
CA MET A 212 13.10 1.97 -5.82
C MET A 212 13.51 1.79 -7.29
N LEU A 213 12.55 1.64 -8.21
CA LEU A 213 12.86 1.50 -9.64
C LEU A 213 13.50 2.77 -10.22
N THR A 214 13.09 3.94 -9.73
CA THR A 214 13.69 5.22 -10.11
C THR A 214 15.13 5.31 -9.62
N TRP A 215 15.37 4.90 -8.37
CA TRP A 215 16.71 4.80 -7.80
C TRP A 215 17.59 3.85 -8.59
N LEU A 216 17.11 2.63 -8.86
CA LEU A 216 17.87 1.61 -9.58
C LEU A 216 18.23 2.10 -10.99
N SER A 217 17.27 2.70 -11.71
CA SER A 217 17.51 3.31 -13.02
C SER A 217 18.58 4.40 -12.95
N ASN A 218 18.51 5.31 -11.98
CA ASN A 218 19.50 6.39 -11.84
C ASN A 218 20.88 5.85 -11.47
N ARG A 219 20.93 4.87 -10.56
CA ARG A 219 22.17 4.23 -10.12
C ARG A 219 22.85 3.49 -11.28
N LEU A 220 22.11 2.69 -12.04
CA LEU A 220 22.61 1.99 -13.23
C LEU A 220 23.18 2.96 -14.27
N LYS A 221 22.52 4.11 -14.50
CA LYS A 221 23.03 5.13 -15.42
C LYS A 221 24.34 5.74 -14.93
N VAL A 222 24.46 6.04 -13.64
CA VAL A 222 25.68 6.60 -13.06
C VAL A 222 26.82 5.57 -13.15
N ASP A 223 26.58 4.32 -12.79
CA ASP A 223 27.59 3.25 -12.84
C ASP A 223 28.09 3.01 -14.27
N ARG A 224 27.18 3.01 -15.26
CA ARG A 224 27.53 2.91 -16.69
C ARG A 224 28.50 4.00 -17.14
N THR A 225 28.37 5.21 -16.61
CA THR A 225 29.25 6.34 -16.96
C THR A 225 30.59 6.30 -16.23
N MET A 226 30.75 5.40 -15.26
CA MET A 226 31.87 5.41 -14.32
C MET A 226 32.98 4.42 -14.61
N LYS A 227 32.64 3.15 -14.83
CA LYS A 227 33.58 2.03 -15.04
C LYS A 227 32.76 0.75 -15.27
N MET A 228 33.26 -0.11 -16.18
CA MET A 228 32.96 -1.55 -16.38
C MET A 228 32.05 -1.98 -17.55
N ASP A 229 32.24 -3.24 -17.92
CA ASP A 229 31.89 -3.93 -19.17
C ASP A 229 30.38 -3.95 -19.45
N SER A 230 30.01 -3.75 -20.72
CA SER A 230 28.60 -3.52 -21.10
C SER A 230 27.69 -4.75 -20.86
N SER A 231 28.28 -5.94 -20.76
CA SER A 231 27.58 -7.22 -20.63
C SER A 231 26.81 -7.39 -19.31
N GLU A 232 27.27 -6.80 -18.21
CA GLU A 232 26.67 -7.01 -16.88
C GLU A 232 25.46 -6.11 -16.63
N TYR A 233 25.51 -4.85 -17.10
CA TYR A 233 24.49 -3.83 -16.76
C TYR A 233 23.36 -3.70 -17.77
N VAL A 234 23.58 -4.08 -19.05
CA VAL A 234 22.55 -4.00 -20.09
C VAL A 234 21.30 -4.81 -19.72
N PRO A 235 21.41 -6.07 -19.23
CA PRO A 235 20.24 -6.83 -18.76
C PRO A 235 19.52 -6.14 -17.60
N MET A 236 20.26 -5.58 -16.64
CA MET A 236 19.69 -4.88 -15.47
C MET A 236 18.97 -3.59 -15.86
N MET A 237 19.52 -2.83 -16.81
CA MET A 237 18.90 -1.63 -17.36
C MET A 237 17.64 -1.96 -18.15
N ALA A 238 17.69 -2.98 -19.01
CA ALA A 238 16.54 -3.44 -19.77
C ALA A 238 15.41 -3.88 -18.83
N TRP A 239 15.73 -4.69 -17.81
CA TRP A 239 14.77 -5.12 -16.80
C TRP A 239 14.15 -3.95 -16.03
N SER A 240 14.97 -3.01 -15.53
CA SER A 240 14.48 -1.84 -14.79
C SER A 240 13.55 -0.98 -15.65
N HIS A 241 13.93 -0.76 -16.92
CA HIS A 241 13.11 -0.02 -17.88
C HIS A 241 11.80 -0.75 -18.19
N ASP A 242 11.85 -2.05 -18.47
CA ASP A 242 10.69 -2.86 -18.84
C ASP A 242 9.67 -2.93 -17.73
N ILE A 243 10.08 -3.11 -16.48
CA ILE A 243 9.16 -3.07 -15.33
C ILE A 243 8.52 -1.70 -15.22
N ARG A 244 9.33 -0.63 -15.25
CA ARG A 244 8.82 0.73 -15.12
C ARG A 244 7.79 1.04 -16.21
N THR A 245 8.09 0.70 -17.47
CA THR A 245 7.16 0.85 -18.60
C THR A 245 5.92 -0.04 -18.43
N CYS A 246 6.06 -1.29 -17.99
CA CYS A 246 4.92 -2.19 -17.81
C CYS A 246 3.99 -1.76 -16.67
N MET A 247 4.53 -1.17 -15.60
CA MET A 247 3.76 -0.77 -14.42
C MET A 247 3.14 0.63 -14.56
N PHE A 248 3.86 1.58 -15.18
CA PHE A 248 3.47 2.99 -15.20
C PHE A 248 3.06 3.50 -16.58
N GLU A 249 3.45 2.84 -17.68
CA GLU A 249 3.15 3.32 -19.03
C GLU A 249 2.14 2.42 -19.77
N ARG A 250 2.15 1.11 -19.52
CA ARG A 250 1.28 0.11 -20.18
C ARG A 250 -0.01 -0.18 -19.38
N ARG A 251 -1.05 -0.63 -20.10
CA ARG A 251 -2.34 -1.03 -19.53
C ARG A 251 -2.23 -2.42 -18.90
N THR A 252 -2.24 -2.52 -17.58
CA THR A 252 -2.16 -3.83 -16.90
C THR A 252 -3.25 -3.96 -15.83
N ALA A 253 -4.06 -5.01 -15.94
CA ALA A 253 -5.11 -5.33 -14.97
C ALA A 253 -4.54 -6.02 -13.71
N ASN A 254 -3.41 -6.72 -13.83
CA ASN A 254 -2.73 -7.43 -12.74
C ASN A 254 -1.31 -6.89 -12.52
N ILE A 255 -1.19 -5.69 -11.95
CA ILE A 255 0.11 -5.07 -11.65
C ILE A 255 0.91 -5.89 -10.63
N GLU A 256 0.22 -6.47 -9.66
CA GLU A 256 0.85 -7.23 -8.59
C GLU A 256 1.47 -8.52 -9.08
N GLY A 257 0.73 -9.31 -9.86
CA GLY A 257 1.27 -10.53 -10.47
C GLY A 257 2.41 -10.22 -11.44
N LEU A 258 2.36 -9.09 -12.16
CA LEU A 258 3.48 -8.63 -12.97
C LEU A 258 4.71 -8.29 -12.14
N PHE A 259 4.51 -7.58 -11.03
CA PHE A 259 5.61 -7.20 -10.15
C PHE A 259 6.28 -8.42 -9.52
N GLN A 260 5.48 -9.32 -8.93
CA GLN A 260 5.98 -10.55 -8.34
C GLN A 260 6.72 -11.40 -9.38
N ASN A 261 6.15 -11.54 -10.58
CA ASN A 261 6.80 -12.26 -11.68
C ASN A 261 8.13 -11.60 -12.09
N ALA A 262 8.19 -10.27 -12.11
CA ALA A 262 9.38 -9.54 -12.49
C ALA A 262 10.49 -9.63 -11.44
N LEU A 263 10.14 -9.62 -10.14
CA LEU A 263 11.06 -9.94 -9.05
C LEU A 263 11.58 -11.36 -9.18
N SER A 264 10.73 -12.36 -9.42
CA SER A 264 11.17 -13.75 -9.58
C SER A 264 12.04 -14.01 -10.81
N ASN A 265 11.95 -13.15 -11.84
CA ASN A 265 12.70 -13.26 -13.09
C ASN A 265 13.66 -12.08 -13.28
N HIS A 266 14.37 -11.70 -12.21
CA HIS A 266 15.38 -10.65 -12.27
C HIS A 266 16.66 -11.13 -12.99
N PRO A 267 17.44 -10.23 -13.61
CA PRO A 267 18.73 -10.58 -14.19
C PRO A 267 19.69 -11.15 -13.14
N PRO A 268 20.55 -12.12 -13.50
CA PRO A 268 21.50 -12.68 -12.57
C PRO A 268 22.44 -11.59 -12.02
N GLY A 269 22.76 -11.68 -10.73
CA GLY A 269 23.64 -10.72 -10.07
C GLY A 269 22.99 -9.40 -9.64
N LEU A 270 21.76 -9.06 -10.05
CA LEU A 270 21.12 -7.77 -9.72
C LEU A 270 21.18 -7.45 -8.21
N PHE A 271 20.65 -8.35 -7.38
CA PHE A 271 20.61 -8.16 -5.92
C PHE A 271 21.99 -8.32 -5.25
N HIS A 272 22.95 -8.98 -5.92
CA HIS A 272 24.33 -9.09 -5.44
C HIS A 272 25.09 -7.78 -5.67
N THR A 273 25.00 -7.22 -6.88
CA THR A 273 25.65 -5.95 -7.26
C THR A 273 25.03 -4.76 -6.53
N TYR A 274 23.71 -4.76 -6.37
CA TYR A 274 22.95 -3.69 -5.72
C TYR A 274 22.41 -4.12 -4.36
N ASN A 275 23.29 -4.64 -3.50
CA ASN A 275 22.95 -5.16 -2.18
C ASN A 275 22.70 -4.04 -1.14
N THR A 276 21.67 -3.23 -1.34
CA THR A 276 21.22 -2.20 -0.40
C THR A 276 20.10 -2.73 0.51
N PRO A 277 19.83 -2.10 1.67
CA PRO A 277 18.79 -2.59 2.60
C PRO A 277 17.42 -2.75 1.94
N TRP A 278 16.99 -1.79 1.12
CA TRP A 278 15.71 -1.89 0.41
C TRP A 278 15.71 -2.97 -0.66
N MET A 279 16.82 -3.21 -1.37
CA MET A 279 16.90 -4.27 -2.38
C MET A 279 16.77 -5.64 -1.73
N ARG A 280 17.43 -5.87 -0.59
CA ARG A 280 17.22 -7.07 0.24
C ARG A 280 15.76 -7.19 0.67
N ALA A 281 15.16 -6.11 1.18
CA ALA A 281 13.76 -6.12 1.60
C ALA A 281 12.77 -6.43 0.46
N TRP A 282 13.06 -6.03 -0.79
CA TRP A 282 12.26 -6.40 -1.96
C TRP A 282 12.49 -7.85 -2.38
N GLN A 283 13.70 -8.37 -2.25
CA GLN A 283 14.03 -9.77 -2.54
C GLN A 283 13.34 -10.72 -1.55
N ASP A 284 13.30 -10.34 -0.27
CA ASP A 284 12.75 -11.16 0.82
C ASP A 284 11.24 -10.96 1.02
N LEU A 285 10.60 -10.12 0.18
CA LEU A 285 9.20 -9.72 0.35
C LEU A 285 8.27 -10.93 0.29
N GLN A 286 7.65 -11.26 1.42
CA GLN A 286 6.63 -12.29 1.49
C GLN A 286 5.25 -11.73 1.12
N PRO A 287 4.40 -12.53 0.45
CA PRO A 287 3.01 -12.16 0.22
C PRO A 287 2.26 -12.14 1.56
N GLU A 288 1.97 -10.94 2.07
CA GLU A 288 1.13 -10.75 3.26
C GLU A 288 -0.33 -10.49 2.88
N ASN A 289 -1.25 -11.02 3.70
CA ASN A 289 -2.69 -10.82 3.55
C ASN A 289 -3.13 -9.36 3.78
N GLN A 290 -2.37 -8.59 4.57
CA GLN A 290 -2.70 -7.21 4.92
C GLN A 290 -1.68 -6.25 4.30
N ARG A 291 -2.17 -5.31 3.49
CA ARG A 291 -1.31 -4.37 2.76
C ARG A 291 -1.25 -3.04 3.48
N GLN A 292 -0.04 -2.57 3.74
CA GLN A 292 0.19 -1.22 4.20
C GLN A 292 0.08 -0.23 3.05
N GLU A 293 -0.36 1.00 3.34
CA GLU A 293 -0.46 2.09 2.36
C GLU A 293 0.05 3.42 2.90
N THR A 294 0.73 4.19 2.05
CA THR A 294 1.05 5.60 2.33
C THR A 294 -0.05 6.50 1.79
N GLN A 295 -0.50 7.54 2.48
CA GLN A 295 -1.48 8.45 1.84
C GLN A 295 -0.87 9.33 0.74
N LYS A 296 0.36 9.80 0.94
CA LYS A 296 1.16 10.62 0.01
C LYS A 296 2.59 10.11 -0.01
N TRP A 297 3.42 10.55 -0.97
CA TRP A 297 4.87 10.32 -0.95
C TRP A 297 5.45 10.61 0.44
N ALA A 298 6.31 9.77 1.00
CA ALA A 298 6.76 10.00 2.39
C ALA A 298 7.72 11.19 2.50
N LEU A 299 8.53 11.42 1.46
CA LEU A 299 9.48 12.51 1.36
C LEU A 299 9.14 13.47 0.22
N ASP A 300 9.70 14.66 0.29
CA ASP A 300 9.56 15.70 -0.73
C ASP A 300 10.80 16.62 -0.76
N LEU A 301 11.37 16.85 -1.94
CA LEU A 301 12.47 17.80 -2.11
C LEU A 301 11.91 19.20 -2.32
N GLY A 302 11.98 20.03 -1.28
CA GLY A 302 11.66 21.44 -1.39
C GLY A 302 12.81 22.25 -1.99
N LYS A 303 12.52 23.50 -2.39
CA LYS A 303 13.52 24.45 -2.93
C LYS A 303 14.69 24.74 -2.00
N LYS A 304 14.53 24.51 -0.68
CA LYS A 304 15.54 24.82 0.35
C LYS A 304 16.00 23.62 1.16
N ARG A 305 15.13 22.62 1.37
CA ARG A 305 15.36 21.50 2.29
C ARG A 305 14.58 20.27 1.87
N LEU A 306 15.09 19.10 2.25
CA LEU A 306 14.33 17.86 2.27
C LEU A 306 13.21 17.96 3.32
N ARG A 307 12.03 17.43 3.00
CA ARG A 307 10.86 17.45 3.86
C ARG A 307 10.28 16.05 4.04
N PHE A 308 9.78 15.78 5.23
CA PHE A 308 9.20 14.49 5.63
C PHE A 308 7.73 14.66 6.01
N ARG A 309 6.86 13.76 5.56
CA ARG A 309 5.42 13.81 5.86
C ARG A 309 5.10 13.13 7.18
N VAL A 310 4.43 13.83 8.08
CA VAL A 310 4.00 13.32 9.39
C VAL A 310 2.54 13.65 9.68
N ARG A 311 1.88 12.84 10.51
CA ARG A 311 0.51 13.03 10.96
C ARG A 311 0.39 14.27 11.85
N THR A 312 -0.70 15.02 11.70
CA THR A 312 -1.10 16.12 12.60
C THR A 312 -2.08 15.62 13.66
N GLN A 313 -2.28 16.42 14.72
CA GLN A 313 -3.35 16.18 15.71
C GLN A 313 -4.74 16.10 15.09
N SER A 314 -4.98 16.84 14.01
CA SER A 314 -6.25 16.82 13.28
C SER A 314 -6.43 15.59 12.37
N GLY A 315 -5.37 14.81 12.13
CA GLY A 315 -5.39 13.60 11.32
C GLY A 315 -4.72 13.65 9.94
N PRO A 316 -4.77 14.76 9.18
CA PRO A 316 -4.05 14.90 7.92
C PRO A 316 -2.53 14.80 8.04
N LEU A 317 -1.86 14.58 6.90
CA LEU A 317 -0.41 14.62 6.78
C LEU A 317 0.10 16.04 6.49
N ARG A 318 1.15 16.47 7.20
CA ARG A 318 1.90 17.71 6.93
C ARG A 318 3.37 17.43 6.65
N LEU A 319 4.03 18.32 5.90
CA LEU A 319 5.47 18.28 5.68
C LEU A 319 6.21 18.99 6.82
N ILE A 320 7.25 18.35 7.36
CA ILE A 320 8.20 18.94 8.32
C ILE A 320 9.60 18.97 7.70
N HIS A 321 10.47 19.86 8.18
CA HIS A 321 11.85 19.94 7.71
C HIS A 321 12.69 18.77 8.23
N VAL A 322 13.42 18.13 7.32
CA VAL A 322 14.49 17.20 7.66
C VAL A 322 15.79 17.99 7.85
N PRO A 323 16.59 17.72 8.90
CA PRO A 323 17.92 18.31 9.05
C PRO A 323 18.82 18.00 7.86
N THR A 324 19.77 18.87 7.58
CA THR A 324 20.82 18.63 6.58
C THR A 324 21.93 17.76 7.18
N GLU A 325 21.55 16.57 7.64
CA GLU A 325 22.45 15.57 8.24
C GLU A 325 22.44 14.33 7.35
N PRO A 326 23.61 13.86 6.85
CA PRO A 326 23.67 12.68 5.98
C PRO A 326 23.04 11.43 6.61
N SER A 327 23.12 11.25 7.94
CA SER A 327 22.49 10.14 8.67
C SER A 327 20.97 10.15 8.57
N ALA A 328 20.34 11.31 8.72
CA ALA A 328 18.89 11.43 8.59
C ALA A 328 18.44 11.18 7.14
N TRP A 329 19.22 11.62 6.16
CA TRP A 329 18.93 11.37 4.75
C TRP A 329 19.09 9.89 4.41
N ALA A 330 20.16 9.25 4.89
CA ALA A 330 20.43 7.83 4.70
C ALA A 330 19.26 6.98 5.19
N LEU A 331 18.85 7.21 6.45
CA LEU A 331 17.72 6.53 7.07
C LEU A 331 16.46 6.69 6.23
N LEU A 332 16.01 7.94 6.03
CA LEU A 332 14.72 8.18 5.40
C LEU A 332 14.70 7.68 3.95
N CYS A 333 15.80 7.83 3.19
CA CYS A 333 15.88 7.26 1.85
C CYS A 333 15.69 5.74 1.89
N SER A 334 16.41 5.03 2.75
CA SER A 334 16.29 3.56 2.89
C SER A 334 14.86 3.14 3.23
N LEU A 335 14.24 3.80 4.21
CA LEU A 335 12.87 3.51 4.62
C LEU A 335 11.87 3.77 3.48
N THR A 336 12.03 4.86 2.71
CA THR A 336 11.12 5.18 1.59
C THR A 336 11.28 4.30 0.37
N LEU A 337 12.45 3.74 0.14
CA LEU A 337 12.73 2.83 -0.98
C LEU A 337 12.32 1.39 -0.66
N SER A 338 12.08 1.06 0.60
CA SER A 338 11.73 -0.28 1.06
C SER A 338 10.23 -0.59 0.91
N PRO A 339 9.83 -1.86 0.73
CA PRO A 339 8.43 -2.26 0.72
C PRO A 339 7.74 -1.92 2.06
N LEU A 340 6.49 -1.45 2.03
CA LEU A 340 5.79 -0.99 3.24
C LEU A 340 5.56 -2.09 4.30
N ASN A 341 5.48 -3.35 3.86
CA ASN A 341 5.30 -4.50 4.73
C ASN A 341 6.62 -5.03 5.33
N SER A 342 7.76 -4.52 4.87
CA SER A 342 9.07 -4.83 5.49
C SER A 342 9.22 -4.11 6.84
N GLU A 343 10.19 -4.53 7.66
CA GLU A 343 10.53 -3.85 8.91
C GLU A 343 10.86 -2.35 8.71
N ALA A 344 11.60 -2.02 7.64
CA ALA A 344 11.90 -0.64 7.26
C ALA A 344 10.63 0.14 6.85
N GLY A 345 9.73 -0.50 6.12
CA GLY A 345 8.44 0.07 5.73
C GLY A 345 7.52 0.34 6.92
N LYS A 346 7.40 -0.61 7.84
CA LYS A 346 6.65 -0.45 9.08
C LYS A 346 7.24 0.65 9.96
N LEU A 347 8.57 0.72 10.03
CA LEU A 347 9.26 1.81 10.72
C LEU A 347 8.95 3.17 10.09
N LEU A 348 8.94 3.27 8.75
CA LEU A 348 8.53 4.50 8.06
C LEU A 348 7.14 4.94 8.51
N LEU A 349 6.16 4.04 8.43
CA LEU A 349 4.78 4.31 8.79
C LEU A 349 4.66 4.71 10.26
N GLY A 350 5.38 4.03 11.15
CA GLY A 350 5.45 4.34 12.58
C GLY A 350 6.02 5.73 12.84
N LEU A 351 7.11 6.11 12.15
CA LEU A 351 7.67 7.46 12.24
C LEU A 351 6.66 8.51 11.74
N GLN A 352 6.05 8.29 10.59
CA GLN A 352 5.08 9.24 10.02
C GLN A 352 3.85 9.40 10.93
N HIS A 353 3.34 8.31 11.50
CA HIS A 353 2.13 8.31 12.31
C HIS A 353 2.35 8.89 13.72
N ASN A 354 3.48 8.55 14.35
CA ASN A 354 3.73 8.82 15.77
C ASN A 354 4.52 10.12 16.02
N TRP A 355 5.10 10.76 14.99
CA TRP A 355 6.01 11.90 15.18
C TRP A 355 5.41 13.07 15.97
N SER A 356 4.19 13.50 15.61
CA SER A 356 3.53 14.64 16.26
C SER A 356 2.50 14.22 17.31
N VAL A 357 1.92 13.04 17.16
CA VAL A 357 0.84 12.52 18.00
C VAL A 357 1.20 11.09 18.34
N PRO A 358 1.43 10.75 19.62
CA PRO A 358 1.79 9.39 19.96
C PRO A 358 0.62 8.47 19.64
N TYR A 359 0.92 7.24 19.24
CA TYR A 359 -0.05 6.18 19.38
C TYR A 359 -0.32 6.01 20.88
N SER A 360 -1.60 5.99 21.23
CA SER A 360 -2.07 5.64 22.56
C SER A 360 -3.07 4.50 22.35
N GLN A 361 -2.74 3.32 22.86
CA GLN A 361 -3.75 2.26 22.96
C GLN A 361 -4.90 2.83 23.80
N PRO A 362 -6.14 2.85 23.29
CA PRO A 362 -7.24 3.47 24.02
C PRO A 362 -7.44 2.75 25.36
N SER A 363 -7.15 3.45 26.45
CA SER A 363 -7.41 2.99 27.80
C SER A 363 -8.91 3.06 28.06
N GLN A 364 -9.56 1.90 27.99
CA GLN A 364 -11.00 1.65 28.12
C GLN A 364 -11.87 2.23 26.99
N PRO A 365 -12.80 1.43 26.43
CA PRO A 365 -13.78 1.92 25.47
C PRO A 365 -14.71 2.97 26.08
N SER A 366 -15.11 3.95 25.28
CA SER A 366 -16.10 4.95 25.73
C SER A 366 -17.43 4.29 26.11
N GLU A 367 -18.18 4.89 27.03
CA GLU A 367 -19.49 4.36 27.44
C GLU A 367 -20.46 4.12 26.26
N PRO A 368 -20.55 5.01 25.25
CA PRO A 368 -21.35 4.74 24.05
C PRO A 368 -20.86 3.52 23.27
N LEU A 369 -19.54 3.33 23.14
CA LEU A 369 -18.98 2.16 22.45
C LEU A 369 -19.29 0.87 23.22
N MET A 370 -19.18 0.88 24.55
CA MET A 370 -19.57 -0.26 25.39
C MET A 370 -21.05 -0.63 25.27
N LYS A 371 -21.94 0.36 25.17
CA LYS A 371 -23.38 0.12 24.93
C LYS A 371 -23.61 -0.49 23.54
N SER A 372 -22.92 0.01 22.53
CA SER A 372 -23.05 -0.49 21.16
C SER A 372 -22.54 -1.93 20.98
N MET A 373 -21.48 -2.32 21.69
CA MET A 373 -21.00 -3.71 21.67
C MET A 373 -21.98 -4.66 22.34
N ARG A 374 -22.64 -4.23 23.43
CA ARG A 374 -23.73 -4.99 24.06
C ARG A 374 -24.90 -5.18 23.11
N PHE A 375 -25.34 -4.11 22.46
CA PHE A 375 -26.41 -4.17 21.45
C PHE A 375 -26.05 -5.11 20.28
N CYS A 376 -24.80 -5.06 19.79
CA CYS A 376 -24.33 -6.00 18.76
C CYS A 376 -24.42 -7.46 19.23
N HIS A 377 -24.08 -7.77 20.49
CA HIS A 377 -24.25 -9.11 21.05
C HIS A 377 -25.72 -9.50 21.20
N GLU A 378 -26.62 -8.59 21.59
CA GLU A 378 -28.07 -8.85 21.63
C GLU A 378 -28.59 -9.24 20.24
N ILE A 379 -28.18 -8.54 19.19
CA ILE A 379 -28.47 -8.91 17.80
C ILE A 379 -27.97 -10.32 17.49
N MET A 380 -26.69 -10.60 17.75
CA MET A 380 -26.12 -11.92 17.44
C MET A 380 -26.79 -13.05 18.22
N ASN A 381 -27.15 -12.82 19.48
CA ASN A 381 -27.86 -13.78 20.32
C ASN A 381 -29.31 -14.03 19.85
N GLY A 382 -29.94 -13.04 19.21
CA GLY A 382 -31.24 -13.17 18.55
C GLY A 382 -31.17 -13.89 17.20
N LEU A 383 -30.00 -13.87 16.55
CA LEU A 383 -29.71 -14.54 15.27
C LEU A 383 -28.96 -15.87 15.48
N ASP A 384 -29.15 -16.50 16.64
CA ASP A 384 -28.54 -17.77 17.00
C ASP A 384 -28.79 -18.82 15.89
N ALA A 385 -27.77 -19.61 15.57
CA ALA A 385 -27.66 -20.50 14.40
C ALA A 385 -27.38 -19.86 13.02
N LYS A 386 -27.50 -18.55 12.83
CA LYS A 386 -27.13 -17.87 11.57
C LYS A 386 -25.81 -17.11 11.64
N VAL A 387 -25.36 -16.76 12.83
CA VAL A 387 -24.10 -16.06 13.07
C VAL A 387 -23.22 -16.92 13.95
N HIS A 388 -21.94 -17.04 13.58
CA HIS A 388 -20.91 -17.69 14.37
C HIS A 388 -19.70 -16.77 14.48
N LEU A 389 -19.06 -16.74 15.65
CA LEU A 389 -17.86 -15.93 15.86
C LEU A 389 -16.65 -16.84 16.09
N GLU A 390 -15.56 -16.53 15.42
CA GLU A 390 -14.27 -17.21 15.58
C GLU A 390 -13.13 -16.23 15.28
N SER A 391 -12.13 -16.14 16.16
CA SER A 391 -10.91 -15.33 15.96
C SER A 391 -11.16 -13.90 15.46
N ALA A 392 -12.04 -13.15 16.14
CA ALA A 392 -12.47 -11.79 15.77
C ALA A 392 -13.16 -11.67 14.40
N ARG A 393 -13.73 -12.75 13.86
CA ARG A 393 -14.50 -12.77 12.62
C ARG A 393 -15.90 -13.31 12.87
N ALA A 394 -16.88 -12.74 12.17
CA ALA A 394 -18.25 -13.22 12.15
C ALA A 394 -18.53 -13.95 10.84
N LEU A 395 -18.86 -15.23 10.93
CA LEU A 395 -19.38 -16.03 9.85
C LEU A 395 -20.91 -15.92 9.86
N VAL A 396 -21.48 -15.47 8.76
CA VAL A 396 -22.91 -15.17 8.64
C VAL A 396 -23.53 -15.93 7.48
N PHE A 397 -24.60 -16.66 7.77
CA PHE A 397 -25.44 -17.33 6.78
C PHE A 397 -26.61 -16.42 6.37
N GLY A 398 -26.63 -16.05 5.09
CA GLY A 398 -27.73 -15.32 4.46
C GLY A 398 -28.96 -16.19 4.21
N ARG A 399 -30.06 -15.58 3.75
CA ARG A 399 -31.34 -16.29 3.55
C ARG A 399 -31.26 -17.35 2.47
N LEU A 400 -30.50 -17.08 1.42
CA LEU A 400 -30.27 -18.01 0.31
C LEU A 400 -29.04 -18.91 0.56
N GLY A 401 -28.59 -19.06 1.81
CA GLY A 401 -27.46 -19.92 2.18
C GLY A 401 -26.09 -19.46 1.68
N HIS A 402 -25.97 -18.20 1.27
CA HIS A 402 -24.68 -17.57 1.04
C HIS A 402 -23.95 -17.39 2.37
N LEU A 403 -22.64 -17.65 2.36
CA LEU A 403 -21.78 -17.51 3.54
C LEU A 403 -20.91 -16.26 3.41
N TYR A 404 -20.92 -15.43 4.44
CA TYR A 404 -20.15 -14.20 4.52
C TYR A 404 -19.20 -14.25 5.71
N GLU A 405 -17.94 -13.86 5.50
CA GLU A 405 -17.00 -13.55 6.57
C GLU A 405 -16.94 -12.02 6.74
N ILE A 406 -17.20 -11.57 7.97
CA ILE A 406 -17.22 -10.16 8.33
C ILE A 406 -16.16 -9.94 9.40
N SER A 407 -15.35 -8.89 9.25
CA SER A 407 -14.33 -8.53 10.23
C SER A 407 -14.21 -7.02 10.38
N VAL A 408 -13.79 -6.56 11.56
CA VAL A 408 -13.59 -5.14 11.86
C VAL A 408 -12.22 -4.71 11.35
N GLN A 409 -12.17 -4.13 10.16
CA GLN A 409 -10.96 -3.70 9.46
C GLN A 409 -11.29 -2.58 8.47
N HIS A 410 -10.27 -1.93 7.88
CA HIS A 410 -10.51 -0.96 6.81
C HIS A 410 -10.96 -1.70 5.54
N GLY A 411 -12.24 -1.62 5.21
CA GLY A 411 -12.83 -2.20 4.01
C GLY A 411 -12.90 -1.24 2.83
N GLN A 412 -13.61 -1.69 1.79
CA GLN A 412 -13.83 -0.90 0.59
C GLN A 412 -14.53 0.43 0.91
N HIS A 413 -14.18 1.47 0.15
CA HIS A 413 -14.70 2.83 0.33
C HIS A 413 -14.50 3.44 1.74
N GLY A 414 -13.53 2.92 2.51
CA GLY A 414 -13.22 3.41 3.85
C GLY A 414 -14.18 2.92 4.93
N ALA A 415 -14.93 1.84 4.66
CA ALA A 415 -15.78 1.21 5.65
C ALA A 415 -14.97 0.67 6.84
N PRO A 416 -15.52 0.71 8.07
CA PRO A 416 -14.85 0.19 9.26
C PRO A 416 -15.02 -1.33 9.41
N TYR A 417 -15.31 -2.02 8.30
CA TYR A 417 -15.46 -3.47 8.23
C TYR A 417 -15.11 -3.99 6.84
N THR A 418 -14.73 -5.26 6.74
CA THR A 418 -14.65 -6.01 5.49
C THR A 418 -15.77 -7.04 5.44
N ILE A 419 -16.34 -7.26 4.25
CA ILE A 419 -17.27 -8.36 3.99
C ILE A 419 -16.69 -9.19 2.86
N GLN A 420 -16.51 -10.48 3.09
CA GLN A 420 -16.02 -11.41 2.09
C GLN A 420 -17.06 -12.50 1.85
N HIS A 421 -17.41 -12.71 0.59
CA HIS A 421 -18.24 -13.85 0.18
C HIS A 421 -17.37 -15.09 0.06
N ILE A 422 -17.76 -16.14 0.78
CA ILE A 422 -17.08 -17.44 0.76
C ILE A 422 -17.85 -18.35 -0.19
N THR A 423 -17.18 -18.78 -1.26
CA THR A 423 -17.76 -19.67 -2.28
C THR A 423 -17.31 -21.12 -2.12
N ASP A 424 -16.09 -21.36 -1.61
CA ASP A 424 -15.48 -22.67 -1.49
C ASP A 424 -14.53 -22.73 -0.26
N VAL A 425 -14.21 -23.94 0.18
CA VAL A 425 -13.28 -24.22 1.28
C VAL A 425 -11.82 -23.95 0.89
N HIS A 426 -11.52 -23.88 -0.41
CA HIS A 426 -10.18 -23.58 -0.91
C HIS A 426 -9.80 -22.11 -0.68
N PRO A 427 -8.61 -21.82 -0.10
CA PRO A 427 -8.25 -20.51 0.46
C PRO A 427 -8.05 -19.35 -0.54
N ASN A 428 -8.39 -19.52 -1.82
CA ASN A 428 -7.98 -18.60 -2.89
C ASN A 428 -9.11 -17.88 -3.65
N GLN A 429 -10.39 -18.04 -3.27
CA GLN A 429 -11.51 -17.35 -3.93
C GLN A 429 -12.45 -16.64 -2.95
N MET A 430 -11.91 -15.66 -2.21
CA MET A 430 -12.72 -14.74 -1.42
C MET A 430 -13.06 -13.50 -2.26
N HIS A 431 -14.35 -13.19 -2.41
CA HIS A 431 -14.79 -11.99 -3.14
C HIS A 431 -15.22 -10.92 -2.13
N SER A 432 -14.50 -9.80 -2.08
CA SER A 432 -14.86 -8.69 -1.20
C SER A 432 -16.13 -7.99 -1.69
N ILE A 433 -17.16 -7.91 -0.85
CA ILE A 433 -18.40 -7.19 -1.11
C ILE A 433 -18.35 -5.83 -0.43
N CYS A 434 -18.94 -4.82 -1.08
CA CYS A 434 -19.16 -3.53 -0.48
C CYS A 434 -20.65 -3.19 -0.44
N ILE A 435 -21.22 -3.18 0.77
CA ILE A 435 -22.62 -2.81 1.01
C ILE A 435 -22.81 -1.33 1.38
N HIS A 436 -21.79 -0.52 1.11
CA HIS A 436 -21.73 0.88 1.49
C HIS A 436 -22.53 1.78 0.53
N SER A 437 -23.47 2.55 1.07
CA SER A 437 -24.29 3.52 0.32
C SER A 437 -23.80 4.97 0.35
N GLY A 438 -22.72 5.30 1.10
CA GLY A 438 -22.17 6.67 1.17
C GLY A 438 -21.59 7.04 2.55
N GLN A 439 -21.07 8.27 2.70
CA GLN A 439 -20.21 8.71 3.82
C GLN A 439 -20.61 8.17 5.21
N PHE A 440 -19.68 7.48 5.88
CA PHE A 440 -19.83 7.10 7.30
C PHE A 440 -19.99 8.35 8.17
N SER A 441 -21.16 8.51 8.78
CA SER A 441 -21.33 9.50 9.83
C SER A 441 -20.57 9.01 11.07
N LYS A 442 -19.60 9.80 11.52
CA LYS A 442 -18.78 9.50 12.72
C LYS A 442 -19.58 9.54 14.04
N THR A 443 -20.90 9.65 13.94
CA THR A 443 -21.82 9.80 15.07
C THR A 443 -22.33 8.45 15.58
N VAL A 444 -22.30 7.40 14.76
CA VAL A 444 -22.77 6.06 15.14
C VAL A 444 -21.60 5.24 15.70
N PRO A 445 -21.71 4.72 16.94
CA PRO A 445 -20.73 3.80 17.49
C PRO A 445 -20.52 2.56 16.61
N LEU A 446 -19.30 2.03 16.59
CA LEU A 446 -18.95 0.93 15.70
C LEU A 446 -19.72 -0.36 15.99
N GLY A 447 -20.04 -0.66 17.25
CA GLY A 447 -20.86 -1.83 17.59
C GLY A 447 -22.23 -1.81 16.92
N ASP A 448 -22.89 -0.65 16.86
CA ASP A 448 -24.19 -0.50 16.21
C ASP A 448 -24.07 -0.68 14.69
N THR A 449 -22.98 -0.15 14.12
CA THR A 449 -22.65 -0.34 12.70
C THR A 449 -22.47 -1.82 12.38
N MET A 450 -21.69 -2.54 13.19
CA MET A 450 -21.47 -3.98 13.00
C MET A 450 -22.77 -4.77 13.17
N GLY A 451 -23.60 -4.44 14.16
CA GLY A 451 -24.93 -5.03 14.32
C GLY A 451 -25.81 -4.86 13.08
N GLY A 452 -25.82 -3.65 12.49
CA GLY A 452 -26.51 -3.37 11.23
C GLY A 452 -25.99 -4.20 10.05
N VAL A 453 -24.67 -4.30 9.90
CA VAL A 453 -24.03 -5.13 8.85
C VAL A 453 -24.41 -6.60 8.99
N LEU A 454 -24.37 -7.15 10.21
CA LEU A 454 -24.77 -8.54 10.48
C LEU A 454 -26.24 -8.78 10.10
N LEU A 455 -27.14 -7.87 10.48
CA LEU A 455 -28.56 -7.95 10.10
C LEU A 455 -28.77 -7.89 8.59
N SER A 456 -28.04 -7.01 7.90
CA SER A 456 -28.10 -6.90 6.44
C SER A 456 -27.63 -8.18 5.75
N MET A 457 -26.58 -8.85 6.25
CA MET A 457 -26.07 -10.09 5.66
C MET A 457 -26.93 -11.30 5.99
N VAL A 458 -27.53 -11.37 7.19
CA VAL A 458 -28.53 -12.41 7.49
C VAL A 458 -29.78 -12.25 6.60
N ASN A 459 -30.17 -11.01 6.29
CA ASN A 459 -31.27 -10.68 5.38
C ASN A 459 -30.78 -10.16 4.03
N ASP A 460 -29.78 -10.83 3.46
CA ASP A 460 -29.09 -10.45 2.21
C ASP A 460 -30.03 -10.19 1.03
N VAL A 461 -31.11 -10.95 0.88
CA VAL A 461 -32.14 -10.73 -0.16
C VAL A 461 -32.80 -9.35 -0.03
N VAL A 462 -33.13 -8.94 1.20
CA VAL A 462 -33.75 -7.63 1.44
C VAL A 462 -32.72 -6.53 1.24
N ALA A 463 -31.49 -6.73 1.72
CA ALA A 463 -30.39 -5.78 1.58
C ALA A 463 -30.01 -5.55 0.10
N ALA A 464 -30.06 -6.58 -0.74
CA ALA A 464 -29.73 -6.50 -2.16
C ALA A 464 -30.62 -5.52 -2.94
N ARG A 465 -31.84 -5.24 -2.47
CA ARG A 465 -32.74 -4.25 -3.11
C ARG A 465 -32.17 -2.84 -3.15
N GLU A 466 -31.30 -2.52 -2.20
CA GLU A 466 -30.69 -1.19 -2.05
C GLU A 466 -29.17 -1.22 -2.34
N ILE A 467 -28.62 -2.40 -2.65
CA ILE A 467 -27.18 -2.63 -2.79
C ILE A 467 -26.91 -3.44 -4.06
N ASP A 468 -26.66 -2.73 -5.16
CA ASP A 468 -26.39 -3.30 -6.49
C ASP A 468 -25.27 -4.36 -6.48
N SER A 469 -24.21 -4.14 -5.69
CA SER A 469 -23.07 -5.06 -5.62
C SER A 469 -23.44 -6.41 -4.99
N LEU A 470 -24.39 -6.40 -4.05
CA LEU A 470 -24.90 -7.59 -3.38
C LEU A 470 -25.94 -8.28 -4.26
N GLU A 471 -26.81 -7.51 -4.92
CA GLU A 471 -27.74 -8.03 -5.93
C GLU A 471 -26.99 -8.76 -7.05
N GLU A 472 -25.98 -8.12 -7.65
CA GLU A 472 -25.19 -8.73 -8.73
C GLU A 472 -24.56 -10.04 -8.27
N LEU A 473 -24.02 -10.08 -7.05
CA LEU A 473 -23.42 -11.28 -6.49
C LEU A 473 -24.44 -12.40 -6.31
N LEU A 474 -25.55 -12.11 -5.64
CA LEU A 474 -26.59 -13.09 -5.37
C LEU A 474 -27.23 -13.63 -6.66
N LEU A 475 -27.36 -12.82 -7.72
CA LEU A 475 -27.89 -13.28 -9.01
C LEU A 475 -26.95 -14.21 -9.80
N HIS A 476 -25.64 -14.09 -9.60
CA HIS A 476 -24.63 -14.74 -10.45
C HIS A 476 -23.82 -15.84 -9.77
N GLN A 477 -23.71 -15.82 -8.44
CA GLN A 477 -22.91 -16.78 -7.68
C GLN A 477 -23.81 -17.76 -6.94
N ALA A 478 -23.45 -19.05 -6.98
CA ALA A 478 -24.15 -20.05 -6.21
C ALA A 478 -23.80 -19.93 -4.72
N PRO A 479 -24.69 -20.39 -3.83
CA PRO A 479 -24.44 -20.47 -2.39
C PRO A 479 -23.25 -21.37 -2.05
N PHE A 480 -22.71 -21.19 -0.85
CA PHE A 480 -21.52 -21.92 -0.39
C PHE A 480 -21.72 -23.44 -0.48
N GLY A 481 -20.70 -24.14 -1.00
CA GLY A 481 -20.73 -25.60 -1.13
C GLY A 481 -21.50 -26.13 -2.35
N PHE A 482 -22.05 -25.26 -3.21
CA PHE A 482 -22.75 -25.68 -4.42
C PHE A 482 -22.08 -25.22 -5.71
N SER A 483 -22.12 -26.09 -6.73
CA SER A 483 -21.71 -25.71 -8.08
C SER A 483 -22.77 -24.82 -8.74
N ARG A 484 -22.36 -23.91 -9.63
CA ARG A 484 -23.27 -23.05 -10.42
C ARG A 484 -24.25 -23.82 -11.33
N LEU A 485 -24.06 -25.14 -11.48
CA LEU A 485 -24.74 -25.96 -12.48
C LEU A 485 -25.68 -26.99 -11.86
N ASN A 486 -25.65 -27.23 -10.55
CA ASN A 486 -26.44 -28.27 -9.92
C ASN A 486 -26.62 -28.02 -8.42
N ILE A 487 -27.76 -27.45 -8.04
CA ILE A 487 -28.19 -27.32 -6.63
C ILE A 487 -29.32 -28.33 -6.39
N PRO A 488 -29.22 -29.18 -5.34
CA PRO A 488 -30.25 -30.18 -5.05
C PRO A 488 -31.62 -29.53 -4.80
N PRO A 489 -32.72 -30.02 -5.42
CA PRO A 489 -34.07 -29.52 -5.18
C PRO A 489 -34.49 -29.61 -3.71
N ALA A 490 -34.03 -30.63 -2.99
CA ALA A 490 -34.28 -30.79 -1.56
C ALA A 490 -33.71 -29.63 -0.72
N TRP A 491 -32.59 -29.05 -1.15
CA TRP A 491 -32.00 -27.89 -0.49
C TRP A 491 -32.77 -26.62 -0.79
N ILE A 492 -33.20 -26.42 -2.05
CA ILE A 492 -34.06 -25.28 -2.44
C ILE A 492 -35.38 -25.32 -1.65
N ASN A 493 -35.98 -26.49 -1.49
CA ASN A 493 -37.21 -26.67 -0.72
C ASN A 493 -37.00 -26.50 0.80
N ALA A 494 -35.77 -26.62 1.28
CA ALA A 494 -35.41 -26.38 2.68
C ALA A 494 -35.10 -24.90 2.95
N LEU A 495 -34.93 -24.08 1.92
CA LEU A 495 -34.92 -22.63 2.08
C LEU A 495 -36.33 -22.21 2.49
N ASP A 496 -36.41 -21.42 3.56
CA ASP A 496 -37.65 -20.82 4.06
C ASP A 496 -38.08 -19.67 3.12
N LEU A 497 -38.41 -20.01 1.88
CA LEU A 497 -38.83 -19.09 0.83
C LEU A 497 -40.23 -18.52 1.12
N ASP A 498 -41.01 -19.19 1.96
CA ASP A 498 -42.37 -18.79 2.35
C ASP A 498 -42.37 -17.68 3.41
N SER A 499 -41.29 -17.50 4.19
CA SER A 499 -41.12 -16.35 5.10
C SER A 499 -40.63 -15.08 4.40
N ILE A 500 -40.41 -15.14 3.09
CA ILE A 500 -40.14 -14.01 2.22
C ILE A 500 -41.52 -13.47 1.78
N GLU A 501 -42.01 -12.41 2.44
CA GLU A 501 -43.32 -11.82 2.13
C GLU A 501 -43.50 -11.62 0.61
N PRO A 502 -44.65 -11.99 0.02
CA PRO A 502 -44.91 -11.83 -1.41
C PRO A 502 -45.22 -10.36 -1.74
N ARG A 503 -44.27 -9.44 -1.51
CA ARG A 503 -44.29 -8.09 -2.06
C ARG A 503 -43.49 -8.07 -3.35
N SER A 504 -44.14 -8.47 -4.45
CA SER A 504 -43.85 -8.28 -5.89
C SER A 504 -42.42 -8.40 -6.47
N ASN A 505 -41.32 -8.21 -5.72
CA ASN A 505 -39.93 -8.19 -6.19
C ASN A 505 -39.08 -9.38 -5.72
N ASP A 506 -39.54 -10.26 -4.83
CA ASP A 506 -38.74 -11.45 -4.44
C ASP A 506 -38.86 -12.61 -5.43
N ARG A 507 -39.97 -12.65 -6.20
CA ARG A 507 -40.07 -13.49 -7.41
C ARG A 507 -39.03 -13.13 -8.47
N TYR A 508 -38.70 -11.83 -8.60
CA TYR A 508 -37.65 -11.36 -9.50
C TYR A 508 -36.33 -12.06 -9.18
N PHE A 509 -35.97 -12.15 -7.90
CA PHE A 509 -34.73 -12.80 -7.48
C PHE A 509 -34.70 -14.29 -7.85
N MET A 510 -35.77 -15.03 -7.59
CA MET A 510 -35.87 -16.45 -7.97
C MET A 510 -35.89 -16.68 -9.49
N GLU A 511 -36.53 -15.79 -10.24
CA GLU A 511 -36.58 -15.84 -11.70
C GLU A 511 -35.24 -15.46 -12.35
N HIS A 512 -34.44 -14.59 -11.73
CA HIS A 512 -33.20 -14.05 -12.31
C HIS A 512 -31.92 -14.68 -11.73
N CYS A 513 -32.01 -15.43 -10.63
CA CYS A 513 -30.90 -16.23 -10.11
C CYS A 513 -30.52 -17.33 -11.10
N ARG A 514 -29.43 -17.09 -11.83
CA ARG A 514 -28.97 -17.98 -12.92
C ARG A 514 -28.62 -19.39 -12.47
N TRP A 515 -28.35 -19.56 -11.17
CA TRP A 515 -28.00 -20.82 -10.53
C TRP A 515 -29.21 -21.58 -9.98
N LEU A 516 -30.37 -20.92 -9.83
CA LEU A 516 -31.61 -21.49 -9.30
C LEU A 516 -32.50 -22.08 -10.43
N GLN A 517 -32.25 -21.68 -11.69
CA GLN A 517 -32.98 -22.18 -12.85
C GLN A 517 -32.53 -23.61 -13.26
N PRO A 518 -33.48 -24.52 -13.59
CA PRO A 518 -33.15 -25.82 -14.15
C PRO A 518 -32.42 -25.67 -15.49
N PRO A 519 -31.50 -26.59 -15.86
CA PRO A 519 -30.73 -26.52 -17.10
C PRO A 519 -31.57 -26.56 -18.41
N ARG A 520 -32.90 -26.63 -18.34
CA ARG A 520 -33.81 -26.75 -19.49
C ARG A 520 -34.19 -25.43 -20.16
N GLN A 521 -34.04 -24.26 -19.51
CA GLN A 521 -34.44 -22.97 -20.12
C GLN A 521 -33.36 -22.28 -20.97
N ARG A 522 -32.07 -22.67 -20.87
CA ARG A 522 -30.97 -22.08 -21.67
C ARG A 522 -31.05 -22.30 -23.18
N ARG A 523 -31.98 -23.14 -23.68
CA ARG A 523 -32.15 -23.37 -25.13
C ARG A 523 -33.17 -22.45 -25.80
N GLN A 524 -34.01 -21.71 -25.07
CA GLN A 524 -35.06 -20.89 -25.68
C GLN A 524 -34.67 -19.42 -25.89
N GLU A 525 -33.71 -18.87 -25.15
CA GLU A 525 -33.24 -17.49 -25.36
C GLU A 525 -32.19 -17.34 -26.49
N GLN A 526 -31.75 -18.43 -27.11
CA GLN A 526 -30.76 -18.40 -28.20
C GLN A 526 -31.34 -18.36 -29.62
N ARG A 527 -32.63 -18.05 -29.81
CA ARG A 527 -33.19 -17.88 -31.16
C ARG A 527 -34.17 -16.72 -31.29
N ALA A 528 -33.62 -15.54 -31.61
CA ALA A 528 -34.06 -14.69 -32.72
C ALA A 528 -33.13 -13.46 -32.82
N GLY A 529 -32.20 -13.46 -33.78
CA GLY A 529 -31.34 -12.30 -34.00
C GLY A 529 -30.15 -12.57 -34.92
N HIS A 530 -30.39 -13.00 -36.16
CA HIS A 530 -29.35 -13.03 -37.19
C HIS A 530 -28.90 -11.61 -37.51
N GLY A 531 -27.73 -11.21 -37.02
CA GLY A 531 -27.15 -9.89 -37.30
C GLY A 531 -25.63 -9.91 -37.33
N LEU A 532 -25.04 -9.04 -38.17
CA LEU A 532 -23.60 -8.85 -38.41
C LEU A 532 -22.76 -8.71 -37.11
N HIS A 533 -23.41 -8.29 -36.01
CA HIS A 533 -22.81 -8.14 -34.69
C HIS A 533 -22.30 -9.47 -34.09
N GLU A 534 -23.02 -10.58 -34.29
CA GLU A 534 -22.58 -11.90 -33.80
C GLU A 534 -21.43 -12.48 -34.63
N LEU A 535 -21.39 -12.24 -35.94
CA LEU A 535 -20.26 -12.61 -36.79
C LEU A 535 -18.96 -11.91 -36.36
N LEU A 536 -19.07 -10.64 -35.96
CA LEU A 536 -17.94 -9.87 -35.43
C LEU A 536 -17.49 -10.36 -34.05
N LEU A 537 -18.43 -10.74 -33.16
CA LEU A 537 -18.10 -11.33 -31.86
C LEU A 537 -17.46 -12.73 -32.00
N ARG A 538 -17.96 -13.56 -32.92
CA ARG A 538 -17.41 -14.90 -33.20
C ARG A 538 -15.97 -14.83 -33.70
N ASN A 539 -15.63 -13.86 -34.55
CA ASN A 539 -14.25 -13.64 -35.01
C ASN A 539 -13.35 -13.03 -33.93
N ARG A 540 -13.90 -12.25 -32.98
CA ARG A 540 -13.13 -11.64 -31.89
C ARG A 540 -12.77 -12.61 -30.77
N TYR A 541 -13.60 -13.62 -30.54
CA TYR A 541 -13.40 -14.63 -29.48
C TYR A 541 -12.95 -16.00 -29.99
N GLY A 542 -13.09 -16.29 -31.28
CA GLY A 542 -12.64 -17.55 -31.91
C GLY A 542 -11.13 -17.73 -32.06
N ALA A 543 -10.32 -16.70 -31.76
CA ALA A 543 -8.86 -16.77 -31.85
C ALA A 543 -8.16 -17.27 -30.57
N ARG A 544 -8.90 -17.58 -29.49
CA ARG A 544 -8.31 -17.95 -28.19
C ARG A 544 -8.48 -19.42 -27.77
N THR A 545 -9.03 -20.26 -28.63
CA THR A 545 -9.13 -21.71 -28.41
C THR A 545 -8.60 -22.49 -29.61
N ARG A 546 -7.30 -22.35 -29.87
CA ARG A 546 -6.50 -23.43 -30.47
C ARG A 546 -5.41 -23.80 -29.48
N SER A 547 -5.70 -24.78 -28.63
CA SER A 547 -4.68 -25.51 -27.90
C SER A 547 -3.77 -26.19 -28.90
N ARG A 548 -2.50 -25.74 -28.95
CA ARG A 548 -1.40 -26.55 -29.45
C ARG A 548 -1.15 -27.66 -28.42
N THR A 549 -1.84 -28.77 -28.57
CA THR A 549 -1.45 -30.04 -27.97
C THR A 549 -1.08 -30.96 -29.12
N SER A 550 0.20 -31.32 -29.14
CA SER A 550 0.83 -32.23 -30.08
C SER A 550 0.29 -33.65 -29.90
N GLU A 551 -0.49 -34.13 -30.85
CA GLU A 551 -0.66 -35.57 -31.08
C GLU A 551 0.43 -36.01 -32.06
N ARG A 552 1.50 -36.60 -31.53
CA ARG A 552 2.45 -37.37 -32.34
C ARG A 552 3.17 -38.40 -31.47
N TRP A 553 2.41 -39.39 -31.00
CA TRP A 553 2.91 -40.72 -30.62
C TRP A 553 1.77 -41.73 -30.79
N ASN A 554 1.80 -42.45 -31.92
CA ASN A 554 1.31 -43.81 -32.14
C ASN A 554 1.47 -44.16 -33.63
N ALA A 555 2.72 -44.41 -34.03
CA ALA A 555 3.17 -45.33 -35.07
C ALA A 555 4.69 -45.49 -34.90
#